data_AF-A0A6P0VST0-F1
#
_entry.id   AF-A0A6P0VST0-F1
#
_cell.length_a   1.000
_cell.length_b   1.000
_cell.length_c   1.000
_cell.angle_alpha   90.00
_cell.angle_beta   90.00
_cell.angle_gamma   90.00
#
_symmetry.space_group_name_H-M   'P 1'
#
loop_
_entity.id
_entity.type
_entity.pdbx_description
1 polymer ?
#
loop_
_entity_poly.entity_id
_entity_poly.type
_entity_poly.pdbx_seq_one_letter_code
_entity_poly.pdbx_strand_id
1 'polypeptide(L)'
;MSVNKLGSQVENHYDAVIIGSGFGGSVMAYRLAEAGLNVCVLERGKKYPPGSFPHSPDKIKKNFWDPDNKLYGMFDIWSFRDIAAVVSSGLGGGSLIYANVLIRKPEKWFVKEDLNQGGYEYWPVNRQELDPHYERAEKMLNAQKYPFNHPPYNNTPKTQALQFAAQELKLDWYLPKLAVTFANNGQNPVIGEPIEENYPNLHDRTRYTCRLCGECDIGCNY
;
A
#
# COMPACT_ATOMS: atom_id res chain seq x y z
N MET A 1 19.41 -5.62 -0.29
CA MET A 1 18.92 -6.34 -1.49
C MET A 1 19.30 -5.54 -2.71
N SER A 2 20.22 -6.06 -3.53
CA SER A 2 20.50 -5.44 -4.83
C SER A 2 19.38 -5.83 -5.78
N VAL A 3 18.54 -4.88 -6.17
CA VAL A 3 17.58 -5.10 -7.26
C VAL A 3 18.36 -5.06 -8.55
N ASN A 4 18.79 -6.23 -9.02
CA ASN A 4 19.45 -6.38 -10.32
C ASN A 4 18.48 -5.87 -11.41
N LYS A 5 18.89 -4.81 -12.10
CA LYS A 5 18.26 -4.38 -13.35
C LYS A 5 18.46 -5.52 -14.35
N LEU A 6 17.53 -5.67 -15.29
CA LEU A 6 17.55 -6.61 -16.44
C LEU A 6 18.75 -6.45 -17.41
N GLY A 7 19.90 -5.95 -16.94
CA GLY A 7 21.16 -5.84 -17.67
C GLY A 7 22.40 -6.34 -16.90
N SER A 8 22.28 -6.78 -15.64
CA SER A 8 23.28 -7.66 -15.01
C SER A 8 22.83 -9.12 -15.22
N GLN A 9 23.79 -10.05 -15.33
CA GLN A 9 23.55 -11.45 -15.72
C GLN A 9 22.28 -12.01 -15.08
N VAL A 10 21.24 -12.22 -15.90
CA VAL A 10 20.05 -12.98 -15.47
C VAL A 10 20.57 -14.36 -15.14
N GLU A 11 20.51 -14.73 -13.87
CA GLU A 11 20.85 -16.09 -13.48
C GLU A 11 19.86 -17.03 -14.16
N ASN A 12 20.38 -18.10 -14.77
CA ASN A 12 19.52 -19.09 -15.44
C ASN A 12 18.73 -19.96 -14.44
N HIS A 13 18.92 -19.74 -13.13
CA HIS A 13 18.31 -20.53 -12.07
C HIS A 13 17.95 -19.64 -10.89
N TYR A 14 16.75 -19.84 -10.35
CA TYR A 14 16.26 -19.20 -9.14
C TYR A 14 15.61 -20.27 -8.27
N ASP A 15 15.72 -20.13 -6.95
CA ASP A 15 15.06 -21.03 -6.00
C ASP A 15 13.56 -20.76 -5.94
N ALA A 16 13.14 -19.51 -6.20
CA ALA A 16 11.74 -19.12 -6.27
C ALA A 16 11.50 -18.02 -7.32
N VAL A 17 10.38 -18.15 -8.05
CA VAL A 17 9.86 -17.11 -8.95
C VAL A 17 8.53 -16.61 -8.41
N ILE A 18 8.44 -15.31 -8.19
CA ILE A 18 7.24 -14.61 -7.70
C ILE A 18 6.67 -13.80 -8.84
N ILE A 19 5.41 -14.05 -9.18
CA ILE A 19 4.69 -13.32 -10.24
C ILE A 19 3.84 -12.24 -9.57
N GLY A 20 4.18 -10.99 -9.83
CA GLY A 20 3.53 -9.81 -9.27
C GLY A 20 4.23 -9.30 -8.00
N SER A 21 4.38 -7.97 -7.93
CA SER A 21 5.11 -7.30 -6.85
C SER A 21 4.21 -6.55 -5.85
N GLY A 22 2.91 -6.87 -5.82
CA GLY A 22 1.95 -6.35 -4.84
C GLY A 22 2.30 -6.74 -3.39
N PHE A 23 1.41 -6.43 -2.44
CA PHE A 23 1.63 -6.73 -1.01
C PHE A 23 2.08 -8.18 -0.75
N GLY A 24 1.34 -9.16 -1.26
CA GLY A 24 1.68 -10.57 -1.08
C GLY A 24 3.03 -10.94 -1.70
N GLY A 25 3.26 -10.53 -2.96
CA GLY A 25 4.51 -10.81 -3.68
C GLY A 25 5.73 -10.17 -3.01
N SER A 26 5.62 -8.91 -2.58
CA SER A 26 6.69 -8.19 -1.89
C SER A 26 7.04 -8.80 -0.53
N VAL A 27 6.03 -9.18 0.26
CA VAL A 27 6.27 -9.86 1.55
C VAL A 27 6.92 -11.22 1.33
N MET A 28 6.46 -11.99 0.34
CA MET A 28 7.07 -13.29 0.04
C MET A 28 8.49 -13.16 -0.47
N ALA A 29 8.76 -12.21 -1.37
CA ALA A 29 10.10 -11.94 -1.87
C ALA A 29 11.04 -11.60 -0.72
N TYR A 30 10.60 -10.74 0.20
CA TYR A 30 11.37 -10.36 1.36
C TYR A 30 11.72 -11.57 2.24
N ARG A 31 10.73 -12.40 2.58
CA ARG A 31 10.93 -13.55 3.48
C ARG A 31 11.79 -14.66 2.88
N LEU A 32 11.62 -14.96 1.60
CA LEU A 32 12.41 -15.98 0.92
C LEU A 32 13.87 -15.51 0.74
N ALA A 33 14.08 -14.23 0.39
CA ALA A 33 15.41 -13.66 0.31
C ALA A 33 16.10 -13.53 1.68
N GLU A 34 15.36 -13.20 2.74
CA GLU A 34 15.84 -13.21 4.14
C GLU A 34 16.30 -14.62 4.57
N ALA A 35 15.66 -15.67 4.05
CA ALA A 35 16.06 -17.06 4.25
C ALA A 35 17.25 -17.51 3.37
N GLY A 36 17.84 -16.60 2.59
CA GLY A 36 19.03 -16.87 1.77
C GLY A 36 18.74 -17.47 0.38
N LEU A 37 17.48 -17.48 -0.07
CA LEU A 37 17.11 -18.01 -1.38
C LEU A 37 17.32 -16.98 -2.50
N ASN A 38 17.66 -17.45 -3.70
CA ASN A 38 17.71 -16.65 -4.92
C ASN A 38 16.29 -16.48 -5.48
N VAL A 39 15.75 -15.26 -5.36
CA VAL A 39 14.35 -14.97 -5.70
C VAL A 39 14.28 -14.07 -6.93
N CYS A 40 13.51 -14.50 -7.93
CA CYS A 40 13.12 -13.67 -9.07
C CYS A 40 11.72 -13.10 -8.85
N VAL A 41 11.55 -11.79 -9.05
CA VAL A 41 10.22 -11.14 -9.04
C VAL A 41 9.92 -10.64 -10.44
N LEU A 42 8.82 -11.12 -11.01
CA LEU A 42 8.32 -10.69 -12.31
C LEU A 42 7.17 -9.72 -12.12
N GLU A 43 7.36 -8.47 -12.54
CA GLU A 43 6.34 -7.42 -12.50
C GLU A 43 6.05 -6.96 -13.94
N ARG A 44 4.76 -6.91 -14.30
CA ARG A 44 4.34 -6.47 -15.64
C ARG A 44 4.48 -4.96 -15.81
N GLY A 45 4.30 -4.20 -14.73
CA GLY A 45 4.35 -2.76 -14.71
C GLY A 45 5.76 -2.18 -14.51
N LYS A 46 5.84 -0.85 -14.55
CA LYS A 46 7.08 -0.09 -14.36
C LYS A 46 7.27 0.37 -12.90
N LYS A 47 8.46 0.91 -12.62
CA LYS A 47 8.76 1.58 -11.34
C LYS A 47 8.18 3.00 -11.33
N TYR A 48 7.62 3.41 -10.20
CA TYR A 48 7.09 4.77 -9.98
C TYR A 48 7.81 5.44 -8.81
N PRO A 49 9.01 6.03 -9.03
CA PRO A 49 9.68 6.82 -8.01
C PRO A 49 8.87 8.07 -7.61
N PRO A 50 9.06 8.63 -6.41
CA PRO A 50 8.54 9.95 -6.06
C PRO A 50 8.86 10.99 -7.15
N GLY A 51 7.87 11.80 -7.51
CA GLY A 51 7.92 12.77 -8.62
C GLY A 51 7.50 12.21 -9.99
N SER A 52 7.27 10.91 -10.14
CA SER A 52 6.89 10.28 -11.42
C SER A 52 5.41 9.91 -11.56
N PHE A 53 4.62 9.98 -10.49
CA PHE A 53 3.19 9.70 -10.55
C PHE A 53 2.48 10.75 -11.43
N PRO A 54 1.42 10.37 -12.17
CA PRO A 54 0.74 11.27 -13.10
C PRO A 54 -0.29 12.16 -12.38
N HIS A 55 -0.15 13.50 -12.46
CA HIS A 55 -1.11 14.46 -11.83
C HIS A 55 -1.85 15.37 -12.81
N SER A 56 -1.51 15.36 -14.11
CA SER A 56 -2.30 16.08 -15.12
C SER A 56 -3.21 15.11 -15.89
N PRO A 57 -4.39 15.55 -16.35
CA PRO A 57 -5.31 14.69 -17.13
C PRO A 57 -4.61 13.98 -18.29
N ASP A 58 -3.75 14.68 -19.03
CA ASP A 58 -2.98 14.09 -20.14
C ASP A 58 -1.99 13.02 -19.68
N LYS A 59 -1.35 13.20 -18.53
CA LYS A 59 -0.43 12.22 -17.96
C LYS A 59 -1.20 11.01 -17.43
N ILE A 60 -2.34 11.22 -16.79
CA ILE A 60 -3.21 10.15 -16.28
C ILE A 60 -3.73 9.31 -17.44
N LYS A 61 -4.24 9.95 -18.51
CA LYS A 61 -4.71 9.26 -19.72
C LYS A 61 -3.65 8.36 -20.35
N LYS A 62 -2.39 8.79 -20.36
CA LYS A 62 -1.26 8.00 -20.88
C LYS A 62 -0.79 6.91 -19.91
N ASN A 63 -1.31 6.88 -18.70
CA ASN A 63 -0.89 5.98 -17.64
C ASN A 63 -1.96 4.94 -17.27
N PHE A 64 -2.88 4.66 -18.20
CA PHE A 64 -3.67 3.43 -18.19
C PHE A 64 -2.84 2.22 -18.65
N TRP A 65 -3.20 1.03 -18.17
CA TRP A 65 -2.72 -0.24 -18.66
C TRP A 65 -3.70 -0.74 -19.72
N ASP A 66 -3.31 -0.59 -20.99
CA ASP A 66 -4.07 -0.99 -22.16
C ASP A 66 -3.08 -1.38 -23.27
N PRO A 67 -2.56 -2.63 -23.23
CA PRO A 67 -1.53 -3.10 -24.15
C PRO A 67 -1.95 -3.02 -25.63
N ASP A 68 -3.24 -3.19 -25.95
CA ASP A 68 -3.76 -3.12 -27.32
C ASP A 68 -3.56 -1.72 -27.92
N ASN A 69 -3.68 -0.69 -27.09
CA ASN A 69 -3.39 0.70 -27.45
C ASN A 69 -1.96 1.15 -27.10
N LYS A 70 -1.05 0.21 -26.79
CA LYS A 70 0.35 0.45 -26.43
C LYS A 70 0.53 1.33 -25.19
N LEU A 71 -0.43 1.26 -24.25
CA LEU A 71 -0.34 1.94 -22.96
C LEU A 71 0.07 0.94 -21.88
N TYR A 72 1.20 1.21 -21.22
CA TYR A 72 1.77 0.36 -20.17
C TYR A 72 1.90 1.16 -18.87
N GLY A 73 0.79 1.79 -18.47
CA GLY A 73 0.69 2.62 -17.29
C GLY A 73 0.29 1.88 -16.03
N MET A 74 -0.02 2.63 -14.97
CA MET A 74 -0.30 2.10 -13.65
C MET A 74 -1.73 1.62 -13.54
N PHE A 75 -2.69 2.37 -14.07
CA PHE A 75 -4.11 2.13 -13.80
C PHE A 75 -4.66 1.07 -14.76
N ASP A 76 -5.02 -0.09 -14.24
CA ASP A 76 -5.70 -1.15 -14.98
C ASP A 76 -7.16 -1.19 -14.51
N ILE A 77 -8.10 -0.96 -15.43
CA ILE A 77 -9.53 -0.94 -15.12
C ILE A 77 -10.14 -2.26 -15.59
N TRP A 78 -10.61 -3.05 -14.64
CA TRP A 78 -11.37 -4.25 -14.94
C TRP A 78 -12.84 -3.89 -14.90
N SER A 79 -13.52 -4.05 -16.03
CA SER A 79 -14.94 -3.75 -16.18
C SER A 79 -15.72 -5.06 -16.35
N PHE A 80 -16.67 -5.28 -15.45
CA PHE A 80 -17.64 -6.37 -15.50
C PHE A 80 -19.05 -5.76 -15.59
N ARG A 81 -20.07 -6.59 -15.81
CA ARG A 81 -21.45 -6.12 -16.03
C ARG A 81 -21.95 -5.12 -14.98
N ASP A 82 -21.71 -5.41 -13.70
CA ASP A 82 -22.27 -4.64 -12.57
C ASP A 82 -21.19 -4.11 -11.60
N ILE A 83 -19.91 -4.40 -11.87
CA ILE A 83 -18.79 -4.01 -11.02
C ILE A 83 -17.60 -3.61 -11.88
N ALA A 84 -16.91 -2.54 -11.46
CA ALA A 84 -15.61 -2.20 -11.97
C ALA A 84 -14.59 -2.22 -10.83
N ALA A 85 -13.36 -2.63 -11.14
CA ALA A 85 -12.24 -2.59 -10.21
C ALA A 85 -11.09 -1.81 -10.85
N VAL A 86 -10.45 -0.96 -10.05
CA VAL A 86 -9.18 -0.34 -10.42
C VAL A 86 -8.07 -1.10 -9.71
N VAL A 87 -7.16 -1.67 -10.49
CA VAL A 87 -5.97 -2.36 -9.99
C VAL A 87 -4.72 -1.66 -10.55
N SER A 88 -3.56 -1.96 -9.96
CA SER A 88 -2.31 -1.30 -10.33
C SER A 88 -1.32 -2.25 -11.01
N SER A 89 -0.77 -1.80 -12.14
CA SER A 89 0.32 -2.40 -12.91
C SER A 89 1.60 -1.59 -12.68
N GLY A 90 2.35 -1.95 -11.65
CA GLY A 90 3.58 -1.26 -11.29
C GLY A 90 4.35 -2.00 -10.20
N LEU A 91 5.63 -1.68 -10.04
CA LEU A 91 6.45 -2.26 -8.97
C LEU A 91 5.92 -1.79 -7.60
N GLY A 92 5.26 -2.69 -6.86
CA GLY A 92 4.49 -2.42 -5.65
C GLY A 92 2.99 -2.75 -5.78
N GLY A 93 2.49 -2.92 -7.02
CA GLY A 93 1.10 -3.25 -7.32
C GLY A 93 0.11 -2.28 -6.69
N GLY A 94 -0.94 -2.82 -6.05
CA GLY A 94 -1.98 -2.02 -5.39
C GLY A 94 -1.48 -1.07 -4.30
N SER A 95 -0.27 -1.28 -3.75
CA SER A 95 0.30 -0.34 -2.77
C SER A 95 0.60 1.05 -3.37
N LEU A 96 0.60 1.18 -4.70
CA LEU A 96 0.80 2.44 -5.40
C LEU A 96 -0.46 3.31 -5.46
N ILE A 97 -1.66 2.74 -5.23
CA ILE A 97 -2.96 3.38 -5.45
C ILE A 97 -3.97 3.06 -4.34
N TYR A 98 -3.51 3.08 -3.08
CA TYR A 98 -4.35 2.79 -1.92
C TYR A 98 -4.23 3.86 -0.84
N ALA A 99 -5.23 3.93 0.04
CA ALA A 99 -5.34 4.97 1.05
C ALA A 99 -4.33 4.87 2.22
N ASN A 100 -3.39 3.91 2.19
CA ASN A 100 -2.45 3.66 3.28
C ASN A 100 -3.10 3.32 4.63
N VAL A 101 -4.34 2.84 4.62
CA VAL A 101 -5.11 2.49 5.83
C VAL A 101 -4.85 1.04 6.23
N LEU A 102 -4.51 0.82 7.51
CA LEU A 102 -4.31 -0.48 8.12
C LEU A 102 -5.39 -0.74 9.16
N ILE A 103 -6.32 -1.63 8.81
CA ILE A 103 -7.39 -2.09 9.69
C ILE A 103 -7.23 -3.60 9.85
N ARG A 104 -7.14 -4.06 11.10
CA ARG A 104 -7.18 -5.49 11.42
C ARG A 104 -8.61 -5.99 11.24
N LYS A 105 -8.78 -7.19 10.66
CA LYS A 105 -10.09 -7.82 10.56
C LYS A 105 -10.67 -8.01 11.98
N PRO A 106 -11.89 -7.52 12.27
CA PRO A 106 -12.59 -7.78 13.54
C PRO A 106 -12.74 -9.28 13.80
N GLU A 107 -12.57 -9.69 15.05
CA GLU A 107 -12.68 -11.10 15.47
C GLU A 107 -14.04 -11.70 15.10
N LYS A 108 -15.13 -10.93 15.29
CA LYS A 108 -16.50 -11.32 14.91
C LYS A 108 -16.72 -11.59 13.42
N TRP A 109 -15.74 -11.32 12.55
CA TRP A 109 -15.80 -11.63 11.12
C TRP A 109 -14.96 -12.86 10.74
N PHE A 110 -14.29 -13.49 11.71
CA PHE A 110 -13.74 -14.84 11.58
C PHE A 110 -14.84 -15.84 11.94
N VAL A 111 -15.92 -15.83 11.15
CA VAL A 111 -17.10 -16.66 11.37
C VAL A 111 -17.00 -17.96 10.59
N LYS A 112 -17.71 -18.98 11.10
CA LYS A 112 -17.94 -20.25 10.42
C LYS A 112 -19.29 -20.18 9.72
N GLU A 113 -19.29 -20.04 8.39
CA GLU A 113 -20.51 -20.08 7.59
C GLU A 113 -20.92 -21.53 7.26
N ASP A 114 -22.22 -21.79 7.20
CA ASP A 114 -22.80 -23.12 6.89
C ASP A 114 -23.19 -23.20 5.41
N LEU A 115 -22.43 -24.02 4.67
CA LEU A 115 -22.61 -24.32 3.25
C LEU A 115 -23.98 -24.93 2.91
N ASN A 116 -24.66 -25.63 3.83
CA ASN A 116 -25.98 -26.21 3.55
C ASN A 116 -27.08 -25.14 3.44
N GLN A 117 -26.80 -23.91 3.90
CA GLN A 117 -27.64 -22.73 3.75
C GLN A 117 -27.03 -21.69 2.78
N GLY A 118 -25.92 -22.05 2.10
CA GLY A 118 -25.29 -21.29 1.02
C GLY A 118 -24.19 -20.32 1.42
N GLY A 119 -23.08 -20.78 2.01
CA GLY A 119 -21.92 -19.93 2.29
C GLY A 119 -20.58 -20.64 2.07
N TYR A 120 -19.68 -20.10 1.24
CA TYR A 120 -18.33 -20.66 1.03
C TYR A 120 -17.36 -20.14 2.12
N GLU A 121 -16.25 -20.87 2.33
CA GLU A 121 -15.03 -20.42 3.06
C GLU A 121 -14.94 -20.73 4.57
N TYR A 122 -14.38 -21.90 4.92
CA TYR A 122 -13.56 -21.97 6.14
C TYR A 122 -12.38 -21.02 5.97
N TRP A 123 -12.30 -19.92 6.72
CA TRP A 123 -11.03 -19.22 6.84
C TRP A 123 -10.05 -20.13 7.60
N PRO A 124 -8.90 -20.52 7.01
CA PRO A 124 -8.01 -21.53 7.59
C PRO A 124 -7.22 -21.02 8.79
N VAL A 125 -7.48 -19.79 9.23
CA VAL A 125 -6.82 -19.09 10.33
C VAL A 125 -7.82 -18.25 11.11
N ASN A 126 -7.62 -18.14 12.41
CA ASN A 126 -8.40 -17.28 13.29
C ASN A 126 -7.66 -15.97 13.64
N ARG A 127 -8.30 -15.14 14.46
CA ARG A 127 -7.74 -13.85 14.85
C ARG A 127 -6.45 -13.98 15.66
N GLN A 128 -6.41 -14.89 16.63
CA GLN A 128 -5.25 -15.15 17.49
C GLN A 128 -4.04 -15.60 16.67
N GLU A 129 -4.25 -16.43 15.64
CA GLU A 129 -3.20 -16.87 14.72
C GLU A 129 -2.64 -15.71 13.88
N LEU A 130 -3.48 -14.75 13.48
CA LEU A 130 -3.05 -13.61 12.66
C LEU A 130 -2.48 -12.43 13.46
N ASP A 131 -2.78 -12.27 14.75
CA ASP A 131 -2.31 -11.13 15.54
C ASP A 131 -0.78 -10.93 15.50
N PRO A 132 0.06 -11.97 15.66
CA PRO A 132 1.51 -11.84 15.50
C PRO A 132 1.93 -11.38 14.10
N HIS A 133 1.16 -11.75 13.06
CA HIS A 133 1.42 -11.32 11.68
C HIS A 133 1.02 -9.86 11.45
N TYR A 134 -0.12 -9.44 12.02
CA TYR A 134 -0.53 -8.03 12.01
C TYR A 134 0.50 -7.14 12.71
N GLU A 135 1.00 -7.55 13.87
CA GLU A 135 2.03 -6.80 14.59
C GLU A 135 3.33 -6.67 13.79
N ARG A 136 3.78 -7.75 13.14
CA ARG A 136 4.95 -7.71 12.26
C ARG A 136 4.76 -6.76 11.08
N ALA A 137 3.62 -6.83 10.40
CA ALA A 137 3.32 -5.94 9.27
C ALA A 137 3.22 -4.47 9.72
N GLU A 138 2.53 -4.20 10.83
CA GLU A 138 2.41 -2.85 11.40
C GLU A 138 3.77 -2.28 11.80
N LYS A 139 4.64 -3.08 12.41
CA LYS A 139 6.01 -2.66 12.77
C LYS A 139 6.84 -2.37 11.52
N MET A 140 6.81 -3.26 10.53
CA MET A 140 7.55 -3.12 9.27
C MET A 140 7.16 -1.86 8.50
N LEU A 141 5.86 -1.57 8.45
CA LEU A 141 5.29 -0.41 7.74
C LEU A 141 5.28 0.87 8.58
N ASN A 142 5.82 0.83 9.81
CA ASN A 142 5.80 1.93 10.77
C ASN A 142 4.38 2.53 10.96
N ALA A 143 3.41 1.64 11.17
CA ALA A 143 2.00 1.98 11.22
C ALA A 143 1.68 2.89 12.41
N GLN A 144 1.14 4.08 12.13
CA GLN A 144 0.90 5.13 13.11
C GLN A 144 -0.47 5.77 12.91
N LYS A 145 -1.07 6.32 13.97
CA LYS A 145 -2.34 7.04 13.82
C LYS A 145 -2.10 8.41 13.20
N TYR A 146 -3.10 8.90 12.47
CA TYR A 146 -3.13 10.29 12.03
C TYR A 146 -2.97 11.23 13.25
N PRO A 147 -2.02 12.18 13.26
CA PRO A 147 -1.68 12.97 14.44
C PRO A 147 -2.65 14.14 14.64
N PHE A 148 -3.94 13.84 14.77
CA PHE A 148 -5.03 14.83 14.80
C PHE A 148 -4.93 15.84 15.95
N ASN A 149 -4.11 15.59 16.96
CA ASN A 149 -3.89 16.53 18.07
C ASN A 149 -2.75 17.53 17.81
N HIS A 150 -2.08 17.47 16.66
CA HIS A 150 -0.94 18.32 16.31
C HIS A 150 -1.28 19.27 15.16
N PRO A 151 -0.97 20.57 15.26
CA PRO A 151 -1.07 21.46 14.11
C PRO A 151 -0.07 21.11 12.99
N PRO A 152 -0.45 21.26 11.71
CA PRO A 152 -1.78 21.65 11.22
C PRO A 152 -2.71 20.44 10.95
N TYR A 153 -2.31 19.21 11.34
CA TYR A 153 -3.10 17.99 11.15
C TYR A 153 -4.47 18.03 11.85
N ASN A 154 -4.54 18.74 12.98
CA ASN A 154 -5.78 19.01 13.73
C ASN A 154 -6.84 19.80 12.93
N ASN A 155 -6.44 20.47 11.85
CA ASN A 155 -7.30 21.30 11.02
C ASN A 155 -7.62 20.65 9.66
N THR A 156 -7.59 19.32 9.55
CA THR A 156 -8.02 18.66 8.31
C THR A 156 -9.54 18.62 8.17
N PRO A 157 -10.14 19.30 7.16
CA PRO A 157 -11.58 19.46 7.08
C PRO A 157 -12.35 18.14 6.97
N LYS A 158 -11.83 17.18 6.18
CA LYS A 158 -12.45 15.86 6.02
C LYS A 158 -12.50 15.07 7.33
N THR A 159 -11.42 15.12 8.12
CA THR A 159 -11.34 14.44 9.41
C THR A 159 -12.33 15.04 10.41
N GLN A 160 -12.37 16.37 10.50
CA GLN A 160 -13.31 17.10 11.36
C GLN A 160 -14.77 16.84 10.96
N ALA A 161 -15.08 16.86 9.66
CA ALA A 161 -16.43 16.62 9.16
C ALA A 161 -16.90 15.18 9.44
N LEU A 162 -16.04 14.18 9.26
CA LEU A 162 -16.37 12.79 9.58
C LEU A 162 -16.53 12.56 11.08
N GLN A 163 -15.68 13.18 11.90
CA GLN A 163 -15.82 13.14 13.36
C GLN A 163 -17.14 13.76 13.82
N PHE A 164 -17.47 14.96 13.30
CA PHE A 164 -18.73 15.64 13.59
C PHE A 164 -19.93 14.80 13.17
N ALA A 165 -19.93 14.25 11.94
CA ALA A 165 -21.01 13.39 11.47
C ALA A 165 -21.18 12.14 12.35
N ALA A 166 -20.09 11.50 12.78
CA ALA A 166 -20.16 10.36 13.68
C ALA A 166 -20.77 10.75 15.05
N GLN A 167 -20.42 11.91 15.59
CA GLN A 167 -20.98 12.42 16.84
C GLN A 167 -22.49 12.69 16.72
N GLU A 168 -22.92 13.38 15.66
CA GLU A 168 -24.34 13.67 15.41
C GLU A 168 -25.17 12.38 15.23
N LEU A 169 -24.60 11.40 14.54
CA LEU A 169 -25.23 10.08 14.33
C LEU A 169 -25.08 9.13 15.51
N LYS A 170 -24.37 9.54 16.58
CA LYS A 170 -24.05 8.70 17.75
C LYS A 170 -23.36 7.37 17.36
N LEU A 171 -22.47 7.44 16.38
CA LEU A 171 -21.67 6.32 15.91
C LEU A 171 -20.26 6.38 16.52
N ASP A 172 -19.70 5.20 16.77
CA ASP A 172 -18.30 5.07 17.15
C ASP A 172 -17.39 5.52 15.99
N TRP A 173 -16.33 6.23 16.33
CA TRP A 173 -15.31 6.65 15.37
C TRP A 173 -13.91 6.49 15.99
N TYR A 174 -12.93 6.26 15.14
CA TYR A 174 -11.52 6.20 15.54
C TYR A 174 -10.62 6.57 14.37
N LEU A 175 -9.40 6.99 14.68
CA LEU A 175 -8.35 7.20 13.68
C LEU A 175 -7.64 5.86 13.44
N PRO A 176 -7.77 5.24 12.24
CA PRO A 176 -7.09 3.98 11.95
C PRO A 176 -5.57 4.20 11.89
N LYS A 177 -4.81 3.10 11.97
CA LYS A 177 -3.39 3.15 11.70
C LYS A 177 -3.17 3.39 10.20
N LEU A 178 -2.14 4.14 9.89
CA LEU A 178 -1.73 4.49 8.54
C LEU A 178 -0.27 4.07 8.32
N ALA A 179 0.06 3.56 7.14
CA ALA A 179 1.44 3.40 6.67
C ALA A 179 1.92 4.70 6.03
N VAL A 180 1.86 5.78 6.82
CA VAL A 180 2.24 7.14 6.43
C VAL A 180 3.13 7.71 7.51
N THR A 181 4.29 8.24 7.12
CA THR A 181 5.20 8.90 8.04
C THR A 181 4.77 10.35 8.27
N PHE A 182 4.51 10.72 9.53
CA PHE A 182 4.19 12.10 9.90
C PHE A 182 5.35 12.85 10.57
N ALA A 183 6.35 12.12 11.09
CA ALA A 183 7.52 12.68 11.76
C ALA A 183 8.74 11.76 11.58
N ASN A 184 9.94 12.33 11.68
CA ASN A 184 11.16 11.56 11.92
C ASN A 184 11.17 10.98 13.34
N ASN A 185 12.01 9.97 13.57
CA ASN A 185 11.97 9.20 14.82
C ASN A 185 12.26 10.08 16.05
N GLY A 186 11.35 10.04 17.03
CA GLY A 186 11.44 10.85 18.25
C GLY A 186 11.11 12.34 18.08
N GLN A 187 10.69 12.78 16.89
CA GLN A 187 10.33 14.17 16.61
C GLN A 187 8.82 14.40 16.58
N ASN A 188 8.42 15.68 16.61
CA ASN A 188 7.02 16.07 16.44
C ASN A 188 6.58 15.93 14.97
N PRO A 189 5.29 15.72 14.70
CA PRO A 189 4.75 15.75 13.34
C PRO A 189 5.06 17.06 12.62
N VAL A 190 5.64 16.96 11.43
CA VAL A 190 6.00 18.09 10.57
C VAL A 190 5.59 17.77 9.14
N ILE A 191 5.04 18.76 8.44
CA ILE A 191 4.61 18.60 7.04
C ILE A 191 5.81 18.72 6.10
N GLY A 192 6.00 17.70 5.26
CA GLY A 192 6.93 17.75 4.13
C GLY A 192 8.40 17.87 4.52
N GLU A 193 8.78 17.34 5.67
CA GLU A 193 10.18 17.21 6.07
C GLU A 193 10.80 15.98 5.39
N PRO A 194 12.07 16.03 4.94
CA PRO A 194 12.78 14.84 4.49
C PRO A 194 12.74 13.73 5.56
N ILE A 195 12.36 12.52 5.16
CA ILE A 195 12.39 11.35 6.04
C ILE A 195 13.82 10.87 6.16
N GLU A 196 14.28 10.68 7.39
CA GLU A 196 15.55 10.07 7.73
C GLU A 196 15.45 8.55 7.53
N GLU A 197 15.99 8.06 6.41
CA GLU A 197 16.03 6.64 6.10
C GLU A 197 17.33 5.99 6.58
N ASN A 198 17.22 4.88 7.31
CA ASN A 198 18.39 4.08 7.71
C ASN A 198 19.12 3.43 6.53
N TYR A 199 18.40 3.23 5.42
CA TYR A 199 18.90 2.61 4.20
C TYR A 199 18.35 3.35 2.98
N PRO A 200 19.12 3.49 1.88
CA PRO A 200 18.60 4.05 0.64
C PRO A 200 17.38 3.27 0.15
N ASN A 201 16.30 3.98 -0.19
CA ASN A 201 15.17 3.35 -0.86
C ASN A 201 15.51 2.97 -2.31
N LEU A 202 14.70 2.07 -2.87
CA LEU A 202 14.86 1.51 -4.22
C LEU A 202 14.94 2.55 -5.35
N HIS A 203 14.43 3.76 -5.11
CA HIS A 203 14.33 4.81 -6.10
C HIS A 203 15.46 5.83 -6.01
N ASP A 204 16.32 5.75 -5.00
CA ASP A 204 17.35 6.76 -4.72
C ASP A 204 16.75 8.19 -4.69
N ARG A 205 15.53 8.32 -4.15
CA ARG A 205 14.79 9.59 -4.05
C ARG A 205 14.48 9.90 -2.58
N THR A 206 14.72 11.12 -2.14
CA THR A 206 14.23 11.58 -0.84
C THR A 206 12.72 11.44 -0.77
N ARG A 207 12.23 10.74 0.26
CA ARG A 207 10.83 10.75 0.65
C ARG A 207 10.58 11.79 1.72
N TYR A 208 9.38 12.33 1.78
CA TYR A 208 8.98 13.36 2.73
C TYR A 208 7.85 12.88 3.64
N THR A 209 7.78 13.44 4.83
CA THR A 209 6.63 13.27 5.71
C THR A 209 5.35 13.79 5.03
N CYS A 210 4.19 13.30 5.48
CA CYS A 210 2.91 13.61 4.86
C CYS A 210 2.72 15.12 4.60
N ARG A 211 2.45 15.46 3.32
CA ARG A 211 2.22 16.85 2.89
C ARG A 211 0.75 17.28 2.89
N LEU A 212 -0.16 16.40 3.34
CA LEU A 212 -1.61 16.60 3.25
C LEU A 212 -2.12 16.85 1.81
N CYS A 213 -1.44 16.34 0.79
CA CYS A 213 -1.86 16.51 -0.61
C CYS A 213 -3.11 15.71 -0.99
N GLY A 214 -3.44 14.65 -0.23
CA GLY A 214 -4.62 13.82 -0.49
C GLY A 214 -4.49 12.88 -1.69
N GLU A 215 -3.27 12.60 -2.14
CA GLU A 215 -2.99 11.86 -3.38
C GLU A 215 -2.70 10.37 -3.17
N CYS A 216 -2.94 9.83 -1.97
CA CYS A 216 -2.60 8.45 -1.61
C CYS A 216 -3.16 7.41 -2.58
N ASP A 217 -4.39 7.60 -3.06
CA ASP A 217 -5.08 6.65 -3.95
C ASP A 217 -4.69 6.79 -5.44
N ILE A 218 -3.88 7.79 -5.79
CA ILE A 218 -3.42 8.03 -7.17
C ILE A 218 -1.88 8.09 -7.29
N GLY A 219 -1.19 7.91 -6.16
CA GLY A 219 0.27 7.95 -6.05
C GLY A 219 0.79 9.28 -5.50
N CYS A 220 1.45 9.23 -4.34
CA CYS A 220 2.08 10.39 -3.72
C CYS A 220 3.45 10.69 -4.37
N ASN A 221 3.65 11.94 -4.77
CA ASN A 221 4.89 12.38 -5.43
C ASN A 221 5.97 12.90 -4.47
N TYR A 222 5.79 12.71 -3.17
CA TYR A 222 6.66 13.17 -2.09
C TYR A 222 7.08 11.99 -1.22
#